data_AF-A0A4R2YUV8-F1
#
_entry.id   AF-A0A4R2YUV8-F1
#
_cell.length_a   1.000
_cell.length_b   1.000
_cell.length_c   1.000
_cell.angle_alpha   90.00
_cell.angle_beta   90.00
_cell.angle_gamma   90.00
#
_symmetry.space_group_name_H-M   'P 1'
#
loop_
_entity.id
_entity.type
_entity.pdbx_description
1 polymer ?
#
loop_
_entity_poly.entity_id
_entity_poly.type
_entity_poly.pdbx_seq_one_letter_code
_entity_poly.pdbx_strand_id
1 'polypeptide(L)' 'MSKLLSGKIALVTGGTSGIGLASAKELAEQGAQVPLGRLGEPEEIGKVVAFLASDSASFINGTELFVDGGMAQV' A
#
# COMPACT_ATOMS: atom_id res chain seq x y z
N MET A 1 23.84 -2.51 -8.90
CA MET A 1 23.37 -3.85 -8.47
C MET A 1 21.87 -3.76 -8.26
N SER A 2 21.08 -4.63 -8.91
CA SER A 2 19.65 -4.72 -8.57
C SER A 2 19.50 -5.34 -7.19
N LYS A 3 18.55 -4.85 -6.40
CA LYS A 3 18.24 -5.45 -5.10
C LYS A 3 17.78 -6.91 -5.27
N LEU A 4 17.95 -7.73 -4.23
CA LEU A 4 17.72 -9.18 -4.28
C LEU A 4 16.31 -9.56 -4.75
N LEU A 5 15.30 -8.79 -4.34
CA LEU A 5 13.88 -9.10 -4.56
C LEU A 5 13.20 -8.18 -5.58
N SER A 6 13.99 -7.45 -6.38
CA SER A 6 13.46 -6.55 -7.41
C SER A 6 12.48 -7.28 -8.34
N GLY A 7 11.26 -6.74 -8.49
CA GLY A 7 10.21 -7.31 -9.34
C GLY A 7 9.50 -8.53 -8.76
N LYS A 8 9.64 -8.79 -7.46
CA LYS A 8 8.92 -9.85 -6.75
C LYS A 8 7.83 -9.24 -5.86
N ILE A 9 6.71 -9.96 -5.75
CA ILE A 9 5.66 -9.67 -4.77
C ILE A 9 5.85 -10.61 -3.59
N ALA A 10 5.82 -10.08 -2.37
CA ALA A 10 5.89 -10.86 -1.14
C ALA A 10 4.68 -10.56 -0.25
N LEU A 11 3.90 -11.61 0.06
CA LEU A 11 2.75 -11.52 0.96
C LEU A 11 3.20 -11.82 2.40
N VAL A 12 2.99 -10.87 3.32
CA VAL A 12 3.26 -11.07 4.74
C VAL A 12 1.95 -11.07 5.53
N THR A 13 1.52 -12.27 5.94
CA THR A 13 0.34 -12.43 6.81
C THR A 13 0.66 -11.87 8.19
N GLY A 14 -0.14 -10.90 8.66
CA GLY A 14 0.17 -10.16 9.90
C GLY A 14 1.19 -9.03 9.73
N GLY A 15 1.42 -8.57 8.49
CA GLY A 15 2.37 -7.49 8.16
C GLY A 15 2.08 -6.12 8.79
N THR A 16 0.98 -5.96 9.53
CA THR A 16 0.58 -4.69 10.15
C THR A 16 1.18 -4.47 11.54
N SER A 17 1.75 -5.50 12.20
CA SER A 17 2.36 -5.35 13.52
C SER A 17 3.44 -6.39 13.84
N GLY A 18 4.20 -6.15 14.91
CA GLY A 18 5.18 -7.10 15.46
C GLY A 18 6.23 -7.59 14.45
N ILE A 19 6.50 -8.90 14.48
CA ILE A 19 7.47 -9.56 13.59
C ILE A 19 7.04 -9.44 12.12
N GLY A 20 5.73 -9.55 11.84
CA GLY A 20 5.22 -9.43 10.48
C GLY A 20 5.53 -8.07 9.86
N LEU A 21 5.37 -6.97 10.61
CA LEU A 21 5.74 -5.63 10.13
C LEU A 21 7.25 -5.51 9.87
N ALA A 22 8.09 -6.08 10.73
CA ALA A 22 9.54 -6.06 10.53
C ALA A 22 9.93 -6.85 9.26
N SER A 23 9.36 -8.03 9.06
CA SER A 23 9.57 -8.82 7.85
C SER A 23 9.08 -8.11 6.59
N ALA A 24 7.90 -7.46 6.65
CA ALA A 24 7.37 -6.69 5.53
C ALA A 24 8.30 -5.54 5.12
N LYS A 25 8.87 -4.82 6.11
CA LYS A 25 9.84 -3.74 5.87
C LYS A 25 11.13 -4.25 5.23
N GLU A 26 11.72 -5.32 5.78
CA GLU A 26 12.95 -5.90 5.20
C GLU A 26 12.74 -6.36 3.75
N LEU A 27 11.62 -7.04 3.47
CA LEU A 27 11.29 -7.49 2.11
C LEU A 27 11.15 -6.31 1.14
N ALA A 28 10.51 -5.21 1.57
CA ALA A 28 10.41 -3.99 0.80
C ALA A 28 11.78 -3.31 0.60
N GLU A 29 12.63 -3.29 1.64
CA GLU A 29 14.01 -2.77 1.55
C GLU A 29 14.86 -3.56 0.55
N GLN A 30 14.65 -4.87 0.45
CA GLN A 30 15.25 -5.77 -0.54
C GLN A 30 14.60 -5.68 -1.93
N GLY A 31 13.59 -4.83 -2.10
CA GLY A 31 12.99 -4.49 -3.40
C GLY A 31 11.76 -5.30 -3.79
N ALA A 32 11.14 -6.03 -2.85
CA ALA A 32 9.85 -6.67 -3.09
C ALA A 32 8.69 -5.66 -2.98
N GLN A 33 7.62 -5.86 -3.74
CA GLN A 33 6.32 -5.27 -3.45
C GLN A 33 5.67 -6.04 -2.30
N VAL A 34 5.29 -5.34 -1.24
CA VAL A 34 4.73 -5.94 -0.02
C VAL A 34 3.36 -5.33 0.29
N PRO A 35 2.27 -5.97 -0.15
CA PRO A 35 0.91 -5.52 0.13
C PRO A 35 0.52 -5.69 1.61
N LEU A 36 -0.52 -4.98 2.03
CA LEU A 36 -1.05 -4.95 3.40
C LEU A 36 -1.54 -6.30 3.96
N GLY A 37 -1.59 -7.34 3.12
CA GLY A 37 -1.81 -8.73 3.54
C GLY A 37 -3.22 -9.05 4.03
N ARG A 38 -4.19 -8.19 3.74
CA ARG A 38 -5.62 -8.36 4.02
C ARG A 38 -6.47 -7.72 2.91
N LEU A 39 -7.75 -8.07 2.87
CA LEU A 39 -8.71 -7.32 2.07
C LEU A 39 -8.92 -5.92 2.68
N GLY A 40 -9.15 -4.95 1.79
CA GLY A 40 -9.59 -3.62 2.19
C GLY A 40 -11.04 -3.64 2.66
N GLU A 41 -11.35 -2.83 3.66
CA GLU A 41 -12.72 -2.64 4.12
C GLU A 41 -13.39 -1.50 3.33
N PRO A 42 -14.72 -1.55 3.06
CA PRO A 42 -15.42 -0.50 2.33
C PRO A 42 -15.22 0.90 2.90
N GLU A 43 -15.09 1.02 4.22
CA GLU A 43 -14.85 2.28 4.93
C GLU A 43 -13.51 2.91 4.57
N GLU A 44 -12.51 2.13 4.17
CA GLU A 44 -11.21 2.64 3.73
C GLU A 44 -11.33 3.37 2.39
N ILE A 45 -12.14 2.84 1.48
CA ILE A 45 -12.49 3.53 0.22
C ILE A 45 -13.32 4.78 0.51
N GLY A 46 -14.34 4.64 1.38
CA GLY A 46 -15.22 5.75 1.75
C GLY A 46 -14.48 6.94 2.34
N LYS A 47 -13.45 6.71 3.17
CA LYS A 47 -12.60 7.77 3.73
C LYS A 47 -11.81 8.52 2.65
N VAL A 48 -11.29 7.80 1.66
CA VAL A 48 -10.58 8.44 0.54
C VAL A 48 -11.52 9.27 -0.32
N VAL A 49 -12.73 8.78 -0.59
CA VAL A 49 -13.77 9.54 -1.28
C VAL A 49 -14.15 10.80 -0.50
N ALA A 50 -14.38 10.69 0.81
CA ALA A 50 -14.69 11.84 1.66
C ALA A 50 -13.56 12.89 1.68
N PHE A 51 -12.29 12.44 1.68
CA PHE A 51 -11.14 13.34 1.56
C PHE A 51 -11.14 14.08 0.21
N LEU A 52 -11.28 13.36 -0.90
CA LEU A 52 -11.29 13.94 -2.25
C LEU A 52 -12.46 14.90 -2.47
N ALA A 53 -13.58 14.68 -1.79
CA ALA A 53 -14.74 15.57 -1.83
C ALA A 53 -14.61 16.80 -0.90
N SER A 54 -13.57 16.88 -0.08
CA SER A 54 -13.38 17.96 0.90
C SER A 54 -12.49 19.09 0.36
N ASP A 55 -12.56 20.27 1.00
CA ASP A 55 -11.68 21.40 0.70
C ASP A 55 -10.18 21.07 0.86
N SER A 56 -9.85 20.04 1.65
CA SER A 56 -8.48 19.56 1.84
C SER A 56 -7.85 19.04 0.54
N ALA A 57 -8.67 18.66 -0.44
CA ALA A 57 -8.24 18.19 -1.75
C ALA A 57 -8.39 19.26 -2.85
N SER A 58 -8.56 20.54 -2.49
CA SER A 58 -8.86 21.65 -3.42
C SER A 58 -7.87 21.84 -4.59
N PHE A 59 -6.66 21.29 -4.50
CA PHE A 59 -5.65 21.35 -5.57
C PHE A 59 -5.31 19.97 -6.17
N ILE A 60 -6.13 18.94 -5.91
CA ILE A 60 -5.97 17.59 -6.45
C ILE A 60 -7.01 17.39 -7.55
N ASN A 61 -6.57 17.29 -8.81
CA ASN A 61 -7.43 17.02 -9.95
C ASN A 61 -6.67 16.22 -11.02
N GLY A 62 -7.40 15.48 -11.87
CA GLY A 62 -6.85 14.77 -13.03
C GLY A 62 -5.93 13.60 -12.69
N THR A 63 -6.08 13.01 -11.50
CA THR A 63 -5.26 11.88 -11.04
C THR A 63 -6.13 10.67 -10.73
N GLU A 64 -5.54 9.49 -10.90
CA GLU A 64 -6.06 8.24 -10.35
C GLU A 64 -5.41 8.01 -8.98
N LEU A 65 -6.22 7.62 -7.98
CA LEU A 65 -5.73 7.31 -6.64
C LEU A 65 -6.03 5.84 -6.33
N PHE A 66 -4.97 5.04 -6.24
CA PHE A 66 -5.08 3.63 -5.88
C PHE A 66 -5.31 3.49 -4.37
N VAL A 67 -6.32 2.70 -4.00
CA VAL A 67 -6.65 2.38 -2.60
C VAL A 67 -6.80 0.87 -2.50
N ASP A 68 -5.67 0.17 -2.60
CA ASP A 68 -5.62 -1.28 -2.82
C ASP A 68 -4.68 -2.02 -1.85
N GLY A 69 -4.23 -1.33 -0.80
CA GLY A 69 -3.27 -1.89 0.15
C GLY A 69 -1.88 -2.13 -0.44
N GLY A 70 -1.51 -1.48 -1.55
CA GLY A 70 -0.20 -1.59 -2.19
C GLY A 70 -0.08 -2.75 -3.17
N MET A 71 -1.19 -3.25 -3.72
CA MET A 71 -1.19 -4.39 -4.64
C MET A 71 -0.75 -4.02 -6.07
N ALA A 72 -1.12 -2.85 -6.56
CA ALA A 72 -0.93 -2.44 -7.95
C ALA A 72 0.09 -1.30 -8.13
N GLN A 73 0.64 -0.73 -7.05
CA GLN A 73 1.65 0.34 -7.15
C GLN A 73 3.04 -0.21 -7.48
N VAL A 74 3.56 0.18 -8.65
CA VAL A 74 4.89 -0.12 -9.20
C VAL A 74 5.96 0.78 -8.59
#